data_AF-A8LJU4-F1
#
_entry.id   AF-A8LJU4-F1
#
_cell.length_a   1.000
_cell.length_b   1.000
_cell.length_c   1.000
_cell.angle_alpha   90.00
_cell.angle_beta   90.00
_cell.angle_gamma   90.00
#
_symmetry.space_group_name_H-M   'P 1'
#
loop_
_entity.id
_entity.type
_entity.pdbx_description
1 polymer ?
#
loop_
_entity_poly.entity_id
_entity_poly.type
_entity_poly.pdbx_seq_one_letter_code
_entity_poly.pdbx_strand_id
1 'polypeptide(L)'
;MPRPSPRPRRAGNNRPPPADDGPALLNIGAAAVTIFPMDKIRLPLLAACFALLAAPAQAACYADYKAKQDDPLRLHYGVIALSDGACDDRRAASEEAARKIAAGGWTLLNIVSTFGEDGLAERKDNAGPYYLRF
;
A
#
# COMPACT_ATOMS: atom_id res chain seq x y z
N MET A 1 40.73 9.39 -43.54
CA MET A 1 39.76 10.25 -42.83
C MET A 1 38.54 9.43 -42.44
N PRO A 2 38.38 9.01 -41.18
CA PRO A 2 37.16 8.38 -40.69
C PRO A 2 36.15 9.43 -40.21
N ARG A 3 34.89 9.34 -40.68
CA ARG A 3 33.79 10.17 -40.21
C ARG A 3 33.42 9.77 -38.77
N PRO A 4 33.25 10.71 -37.82
CA PRO A 4 32.71 10.38 -36.51
C PRO A 4 31.19 10.23 -36.59
N SER A 5 30.65 9.14 -36.04
CA SER A 5 29.22 8.99 -35.71
C SER A 5 29.05 9.00 -34.19
N PRO A 6 28.41 10.03 -33.62
CA PRO A 6 27.72 9.84 -32.32
C PRO A 6 26.47 10.76 -32.22
N ARG A 7 25.33 10.48 -31.57
CA ARG A 7 24.80 9.49 -30.60
C ARG A 7 23.26 9.52 -30.74
N PRO A 8 22.49 8.51 -30.26
CA PRO A 8 21.05 8.70 -30.05
C PRO A 8 20.81 9.73 -28.92
N ARG A 9 19.91 10.68 -29.18
CA ARG A 9 19.47 11.68 -28.21
C ARG A 9 18.65 11.01 -27.10
N ARG A 10 18.99 11.38 -25.87
CA ARG A 10 18.27 11.14 -24.62
C ARG A 10 16.77 11.40 -24.82
N ALA A 11 15.93 10.37 -24.66
CA ALA A 11 14.49 10.55 -24.56
C ALA A 11 14.21 11.42 -23.33
N GLY A 12 13.53 12.53 -23.54
CA GLY A 12 13.07 13.41 -22.48
C GLY A 12 12.03 12.67 -21.65
N ASN A 13 12.30 12.49 -20.36
CA ASN A 13 11.33 12.01 -19.40
C ASN A 13 10.28 13.10 -19.17
N ASN A 14 9.25 13.14 -20.02
CA ASN A 14 8.01 13.85 -19.74
C ASN A 14 7.21 13.00 -18.74
N ARG A 15 7.63 13.03 -17.47
CA ARG A 15 6.80 12.53 -16.38
C ARG A 15 5.76 13.61 -16.10
N PRO A 16 4.45 13.32 -16.21
CA PRO A 16 3.45 14.25 -15.69
C PRO A 16 3.69 14.40 -14.17
N PRO A 17 3.46 15.60 -13.60
CA PRO A 17 3.49 15.77 -12.15
C PRO A 17 2.46 14.84 -11.49
N PRO A 18 2.70 14.39 -10.24
CA PRO A 18 1.66 13.70 -9.49
C PRO A 18 0.44 14.62 -9.43
N ALA A 19 -0.72 14.09 -9.83
CA ALA A 19 -1.98 14.77 -9.62
C ALA A 19 -2.14 14.96 -8.12
N ASP A 20 -2.27 16.21 -7.70
CA ASP A 20 -2.72 16.56 -6.35
C ASP A 20 -4.08 15.89 -6.14
N ASP A 21 -4.13 14.87 -5.30
CA ASP A 21 -5.35 14.35 -4.72
C ASP A 21 -5.93 15.46 -3.83
N GLY A 22 -6.68 16.37 -4.47
CA GLY A 22 -7.54 17.32 -3.79
C GLY A 22 -8.43 16.56 -2.81
N PRO A 23 -8.76 17.16 -1.64
CA PRO A 23 -9.58 16.49 -0.66
C PRO A 23 -10.88 16.05 -1.35
N ALA A 24 -11.15 14.74 -1.28
CA ALA A 24 -12.47 14.21 -1.55
C ALA A 24 -13.45 15.04 -0.72
N LEU A 25 -14.18 15.93 -1.39
CA LEU A 25 -15.35 16.58 -0.83
C LEU A 25 -16.33 15.46 -0.54
N LEU A 26 -16.25 14.90 0.67
CA LEU A 26 -17.32 14.13 1.25
C LEU A 26 -18.47 15.13 1.38
N ASN A 27 -19.34 15.11 0.37
CA ASN A 27 -20.64 15.74 0.41
C ASN A 27 -21.44 15.02 1.49
N ILE A 28 -21.19 15.41 2.74
CA ILE A 28 -22.06 15.09 3.85
C ILE A 28 -23.32 15.87 3.54
N GLY A 29 -24.30 15.21 2.94
CA GLY A 29 -25.65 15.74 2.87
C GLY A 29 -25.98 16.25 4.26
N ALA A 30 -26.25 17.55 4.37
CA ALA A 30 -26.53 18.22 5.63
C ALA A 30 -27.68 17.48 6.31
N ALA A 31 -27.35 16.55 7.22
CA ALA A 31 -28.29 16.04 8.18
C ALA A 31 -28.60 17.25 9.05
N ALA A 32 -29.78 17.83 8.81
CA ALA A 32 -30.27 18.99 9.51
C ALA A 32 -30.15 18.74 11.01
N VAL A 33 -29.13 19.33 11.63
CA VAL A 33 -29.02 19.41 13.08
C VAL A 33 -30.19 20.27 13.51
N THR A 34 -31.23 19.62 14.00
CA THR A 34 -32.39 20.32 14.54
C THR A 34 -31.93 20.97 15.84
N ILE A 35 -31.72 22.28 15.81
CA ILE A 35 -31.39 23.06 17.01
C ILE A 35 -32.70 23.27 17.77
N PHE A 36 -32.91 22.49 18.82
CA PHE A 36 -34.03 22.70 19.75
C PHE A 36 -33.72 23.93 20.64
N PRO A 37 -34.70 24.83 20.88
CA PRO A 37 -34.48 26.05 21.64
C PRO A 37 -34.17 25.75 23.11
N MET A 38 -33.11 26.39 23.59
CA MET A 38 -32.56 26.25 24.93
C MET A 38 -33.30 27.20 25.89
N ASP A 39 -34.34 26.69 26.55
CA ASP A 39 -34.93 27.39 27.69
C ASP A 39 -35.32 26.38 28.77
N LYS A 40 -34.69 26.51 29.94
CA LYS A 40 -34.70 25.63 31.14
C LYS A 40 -33.56 24.61 31.22
N ILE A 41 -32.39 25.16 31.58
CA ILE A 41 -31.27 24.42 32.16
C ILE A 41 -31.70 23.82 33.50
N ARG A 42 -31.95 22.51 33.53
CA ARG A 42 -31.89 21.69 34.75
C ARG A 42 -31.01 20.47 34.47
N LEU A 43 -29.94 20.39 35.26
CA LEU A 43 -28.88 19.37 35.28
C LEU A 43 -29.44 17.93 35.14
N PRO A 44 -28.85 17.10 34.26
CA PRO A 44 -27.92 16.08 34.75
C PRO A 44 -26.63 16.09 33.91
N LEU A 45 -25.46 16.23 34.53
CA LEU A 45 -24.61 15.10 34.94
C LEU A 45 -24.38 14.08 33.80
N LEU A 46 -23.15 14.07 33.27
CA LEU A 46 -22.42 12.88 32.77
C LEU A 46 -22.49 12.43 31.29
N ALA A 47 -22.70 13.27 30.28
CA ALA A 47 -22.61 12.76 28.89
C ALA A 47 -22.15 13.79 27.85
N ALA A 48 -20.85 14.07 27.74
CA ALA A 48 -20.36 14.87 26.60
C ALA A 48 -18.86 14.71 26.27
N CYS A 49 -18.27 13.51 26.32
CA CYS A 49 -16.92 13.30 25.76
C CYS A 49 -16.74 11.88 25.21
N PHE A 50 -17.52 11.50 24.20
CA PHE A 50 -17.16 10.40 23.30
C PHE A 50 -17.10 10.95 21.88
N ALA A 51 -16.06 11.72 21.59
CA ALA A 51 -15.65 11.95 20.21
C ALA A 51 -15.10 10.61 19.70
N LEU A 52 -15.91 9.89 18.92
CA LEU A 52 -15.47 8.67 18.24
C LEU A 52 -14.28 9.04 17.34
N LEU A 53 -13.09 8.55 17.68
CA LEU A 53 -12.00 8.45 16.72
C LEU A 53 -12.40 7.39 15.70
N ALA A 54 -13.00 7.81 14.60
CA ALA A 54 -13.10 6.97 13.41
C ALA A 54 -11.69 6.81 12.85
N ALA A 55 -10.95 5.84 13.37
CA ALA A 55 -9.72 5.40 12.72
C ALA A 55 -10.09 4.84 11.34
N PRO A 56 -9.34 5.16 10.28
CA PRO A 56 -9.50 4.46 9.02
C PRO A 56 -9.28 2.97 9.31
N ALA A 57 -10.14 2.09 8.80
CA ALA A 57 -9.88 0.67 8.89
C ALA A 57 -8.66 0.37 8.01
N GLN A 58 -7.50 0.12 8.63
CA GLN A 58 -6.31 -0.35 7.91
C GLN A 58 -6.61 -1.77 7.42
N ALA A 59 -6.95 -1.91 6.14
CA ALA A 59 -7.08 -3.23 5.54
C ALA A 59 -5.67 -3.80 5.37
N ALA A 60 -5.38 -4.93 6.02
CA ALA A 60 -4.04 -5.51 5.93
C ALA A 60 -3.73 -5.85 4.47
N CYS A 61 -2.58 -5.37 3.99
CA CYS A 61 -2.24 -5.49 2.58
C CYS A 61 -1.04 -6.41 2.34
N TYR A 62 -1.15 -7.18 1.26
CA TYR A 62 -0.22 -8.22 0.93
C TYR A 62 0.16 -8.17 -0.55
N ALA A 63 1.33 -8.71 -0.85
CA ALA A 63 1.75 -8.97 -2.20
C ALA A 63 2.32 -10.37 -2.33
N ASP A 64 2.02 -11.01 -3.45
CA ASP A 64 2.71 -12.22 -3.84
C ASP A 64 3.82 -11.89 -4.83
N TYR A 65 4.94 -12.60 -4.68
CA TYR A 65 6.16 -12.24 -5.37
C TYR A 65 6.97 -13.46 -5.78
N LYS A 66 7.87 -13.23 -6.71
CA LYS A 66 8.92 -14.18 -7.09
C LYS A 66 10.27 -13.58 -6.73
N ALA A 67 11.14 -14.41 -6.18
CA ALA A 67 12.49 -14.00 -5.82
C ALA A 67 13.51 -15.08 -6.17
N LYS A 68 14.77 -14.64 -6.28
CA LYS A 68 15.93 -15.50 -6.52
C LYS A 68 17.01 -15.28 -5.48
N GLN A 69 17.81 -16.30 -5.25
CA GLN A 69 19.10 -16.21 -4.58
C GLN A 69 20.12 -16.82 -5.53
N ASP A 70 21.24 -16.14 -5.73
CA ASP A 70 22.32 -16.63 -6.58
C ASP A 70 23.35 -17.40 -5.73
N ASP A 71 24.07 -18.35 -6.34
CA ASP A 71 25.19 -19.11 -5.75
C ASP A 71 24.93 -19.83 -4.40
N PRO A 72 24.14 -20.93 -4.35
CA PRO A 72 23.51 -21.64 -5.47
C PRO A 72 22.21 -20.98 -5.93
N LEU A 73 21.90 -21.10 -7.23
CA LEU A 73 20.67 -20.56 -7.79
C LEU A 73 19.44 -21.21 -7.16
N ARG A 74 18.65 -20.42 -6.43
CA ARG A 74 17.38 -20.82 -5.82
C ARG A 74 16.30 -19.84 -6.25
N LEU A 75 15.13 -20.36 -6.56
CA LEU A 75 13.94 -19.57 -6.88
C LEU A 75 12.85 -19.92 -5.88
N HIS A 76 12.03 -18.93 -5.52
CA HIS A 76 10.82 -19.22 -4.78
C HIS A 76 9.71 -18.21 -5.06
N TYR A 77 8.49 -18.66 -4.75
CA TYR A 77 7.31 -17.84 -4.61
C TYR A 77 7.09 -17.56 -3.12
N GLY A 78 6.56 -16.40 -2.79
CA GLY A 78 6.26 -16.01 -1.42
C GLY A 78 5.11 -15.02 -1.37
N VAL A 79 4.60 -14.83 -0.16
CA VAL A 79 3.61 -13.80 0.15
C VAL A 79 4.18 -12.94 1.25
N ILE A 80 4.09 -11.62 1.10
CA ILE A 80 4.64 -10.66 2.04
C ILE A 80 3.60 -9.64 2.44
N ALA A 81 3.60 -9.26 3.72
CA ALA A 81 2.81 -8.13 4.21
C ALA A 81 3.52 -6.82 3.84
N LEU A 82 2.74 -5.88 3.33
CA LEU A 82 3.18 -4.55 2.95
C LEU A 82 2.43 -3.49 3.76
N SER A 83 3.03 -2.30 3.84
CA SER A 83 2.35 -1.11 4.36
C SER A 83 1.19 -0.71 3.44
N ASP A 84 0.10 -0.19 3.98
CA ASP A 84 -1.12 0.13 3.22
C ASP A 84 -0.83 0.99 1.97
N GLY A 85 -0.04 2.06 2.13
CA GLY A 85 0.32 2.96 1.03
C GLY A 85 1.21 2.33 -0.06
N ALA A 86 1.82 1.16 0.20
CA ALA A 86 2.62 0.46 -0.79
C ALA A 86 1.77 -0.38 -1.75
N CYS A 87 0.53 -0.72 -1.39
CA CYS A 87 -0.29 -1.61 -2.22
C CYS A 87 -0.94 -0.95 -3.43
N ASP A 88 -1.21 0.34 -3.34
CA ASP A 88 -1.76 1.12 -4.45
C ASP A 88 -0.67 1.54 -5.46
N ASP A 89 0.60 1.55 -5.03
CA ASP A 89 1.75 1.82 -5.90
C ASP A 89 2.64 0.57 -6.03
N ARG A 90 2.57 -0.08 -7.19
CA ARG A 90 3.38 -1.26 -7.51
C ARG A 90 4.89 -1.05 -7.32
N ARG A 91 5.41 0.15 -7.56
CA ARG A 91 6.82 0.46 -7.34
C ARG A 91 7.12 0.53 -5.85
N ALA A 92 6.25 1.15 -5.06
CA ALA A 92 6.38 1.16 -3.61
C ALA A 92 6.32 -0.27 -3.03
N ALA A 93 5.35 -1.10 -3.47
CA ALA A 93 5.30 -2.53 -3.13
C ALA A 93 6.60 -3.27 -3.46
N SER A 94 7.14 -3.04 -4.66
CA SER A 94 8.37 -3.69 -5.10
C SER A 94 9.59 -3.27 -4.28
N GLU A 95 9.73 -1.97 -4.00
CA GLU A 95 10.82 -1.43 -3.19
C GLU A 95 10.76 -1.95 -1.76
N GLU A 96 9.58 -1.95 -1.15
CA GLU A 96 9.38 -2.47 0.21
C GLU A 96 9.62 -3.98 0.29
N ALA A 97 9.01 -4.76 -0.61
CA ALA A 97 9.21 -6.20 -0.67
C ALA A 97 10.70 -6.55 -0.86
N ALA A 98 11.39 -5.87 -1.79
CA ALA A 98 12.80 -6.09 -2.04
C ALA A 98 13.65 -5.84 -0.78
N ARG A 99 13.38 -4.75 -0.04
CA ARG A 99 14.10 -4.48 1.22
C ARG A 99 13.88 -5.58 2.27
N LYS A 100 12.64 -6.04 2.45
CA LYS A 100 12.30 -7.04 3.48
C LYS A 100 12.94 -8.40 3.18
N ILE A 101 12.85 -8.88 1.93
CA ILE A 101 13.38 -10.20 1.56
C ILE A 101 14.91 -10.22 1.42
N ALA A 102 15.55 -9.05 1.21
CA ALA A 102 17.00 -8.94 1.17
C ALA A 102 17.65 -9.38 2.49
N ALA A 103 16.96 -9.26 3.63
CA ALA A 103 17.42 -9.79 4.91
C ALA A 103 17.62 -11.33 4.89
N GLY A 104 16.91 -12.04 4.01
CA GLY A 104 17.07 -13.47 3.77
C GLY A 104 18.06 -13.82 2.64
N GLY A 105 18.76 -12.83 2.09
CA GLY A 105 19.64 -13.00 0.93
C GLY A 105 18.88 -13.25 -0.38
N TRP A 106 17.62 -12.85 -0.45
CA TRP A 106 16.79 -12.94 -1.65
C TRP A 106 16.79 -11.64 -2.44
N THR A 107 16.78 -11.75 -3.75
CA THR A 107 16.61 -10.66 -4.71
C THR A 107 15.23 -10.76 -5.33
N LEU A 108 14.45 -9.68 -5.24
CA LEU A 108 13.11 -9.62 -5.83
C LEU A 108 13.22 -9.68 -7.36
N LEU A 109 12.44 -10.56 -7.98
CA LEU A 109 12.31 -10.64 -9.43
C LEU A 109 11.09 -9.89 -9.93
N ASN A 110 9.93 -10.15 -9.30
CA ASN A 110 8.67 -9.56 -9.72
C ASN A 110 7.61 -9.62 -8.62
N ILE A 111 6.77 -8.58 -8.55
CA ILE A 111 5.48 -8.63 -7.84
C ILE A 111 4.45 -9.24 -8.79
N VAL A 112 3.80 -10.32 -8.36
CA VAL A 112 2.76 -11.00 -9.14
C VAL A 112 1.46 -10.22 -9.03
N SER A 113 0.99 -9.96 -7.81
CA SER A 113 -0.18 -9.14 -7.50
C SER A 113 -0.07 -8.53 -6.11
N THR A 114 -0.82 -7.46 -5.88
CA THR A 114 -1.19 -6.97 -4.55
C THR A 114 -2.63 -7.41 -4.25
N PHE A 115 -2.95 -7.65 -2.98
CA PHE A 115 -4.27 -8.12 -2.53
C PHE A 115 -4.48 -7.88 -1.03
N GLY A 116 -5.73 -7.89 -0.59
CA GLY A 116 -6.11 -7.79 0.83
C GLY A 116 -6.26 -9.16 1.52
N GLU A 117 -6.71 -9.17 2.76
CA GLU A 117 -6.83 -10.36 3.62
C GLU A 117 -7.57 -11.54 2.98
N ASP A 118 -8.60 -11.27 2.17
CA ASP A 118 -9.42 -12.31 1.51
C ASP A 118 -8.59 -13.22 0.58
N GLY A 119 -7.52 -12.70 -0.03
CA GLY A 119 -6.66 -13.43 -0.96
C GLY A 119 -5.54 -14.23 -0.28
N LEU A 120 -5.42 -14.12 1.03
CA LEU A 120 -4.25 -14.60 1.76
C LEU A 120 -4.25 -16.13 1.91
N ALA A 121 -5.39 -16.69 2.30
CA ALA A 121 -5.53 -18.13 2.56
C ALA A 121 -5.26 -18.99 1.31
N GLU A 122 -5.72 -18.55 0.14
CA GLU A 122 -5.56 -19.26 -1.14
C GLU A 122 -4.08 -19.41 -1.54
N ARG A 123 -3.21 -18.48 -1.11
CA ARG A 123 -1.79 -18.46 -1.51
C ARG A 123 -0.87 -19.15 -0.53
N LYS A 124 -1.40 -19.62 0.61
CA LYS A 124 -0.60 -20.22 1.69
C LYS A 124 0.18 -21.44 1.24
N ASP A 125 -0.48 -22.39 0.59
CA ASP A 125 0.15 -23.64 0.18
C ASP A 125 1.20 -23.41 -0.92
N ASN A 126 0.92 -22.48 -1.85
CA ASN A 126 1.85 -22.10 -2.92
C ASN A 126 3.10 -21.40 -2.37
N ALA A 127 2.96 -20.54 -1.36
CA ALA A 127 4.08 -19.84 -0.73
C ALA A 127 4.87 -20.73 0.24
N GLY A 128 4.24 -21.75 0.82
CA GLY A 128 4.85 -22.72 1.73
C GLY A 128 5.68 -22.03 2.82
N PRO A 129 7.00 -22.29 2.90
CA PRO A 129 7.85 -21.72 3.96
C PRO A 129 8.11 -20.21 3.82
N TYR A 130 7.66 -19.57 2.75
CA TYR A 130 7.82 -18.13 2.51
C TYR A 130 6.49 -17.37 2.59
N TYR A 131 5.47 -17.99 3.18
CA TYR A 131 4.23 -17.32 3.51
C TYR A 131 4.42 -16.41 4.73
N LEU A 132 4.38 -15.09 4.51
CA LEU A 132 4.50 -14.05 5.53
C LEU A 132 5.74 -14.16 6.41
N ARG A 133 6.82 -14.72 5.85
CA ARG A 133 8.08 -14.93 6.58
C ARG A 133 8.87 -13.63 6.79
N PHE A 134 8.73 -12.68 5.88
CA PHE A 134 9.52 -11.44 5.81
C PHE A 134 8.64 -10.21 6.04
#